data_AF-A0A397ZA78-F1
#
_entry.id   AF-A0A397ZA78-F1
#
_cell.length_a   1.000
_cell.length_b   1.000
_cell.length_c   1.000
_cell.angle_alpha   90.00
_cell.angle_beta   90.00
_cell.angle_gamma   90.00
#
_symmetry.space_group_name_H-M   'P 1'
#
loop_
_entity.id
_entity.type
_entity.pdbx_description
1 polymer ?
#
loop_
_entity_poly.entity_id
_entity_poly.type
_entity_poly.pdbx_seq_one_letter_code
_entity_poly.pdbx_strand_id
1 'polypeptide(L)'
;MASADKPINTDVPEKDVFTLHFLQSLSNLRRQNTFNSPEKTNDRVKKIKKAAYVSMARAAGGTNRLWSRALLRRAAKENSKVVRFPRRKKRVTCLRRRRSNRRDPVEEEEAERLRNLVPGGGGMETSKLMEETAHYIKCLSMQVKVMQCLVDGLAPK
;
A
#
# COMPACT_ATOMS: atom_id res chain seq x y z
N MET A 1 -38.00 19.84 -4.78
CA MET A 1 -37.39 18.49 -4.80
C MET A 1 -35.96 18.60 -4.31
N ALA A 2 -35.68 18.11 -3.11
CA ALA A 2 -34.34 18.15 -2.53
C ALA A 2 -33.48 17.03 -3.14
N SER A 3 -32.52 17.39 -3.99
CA SER A 3 -31.52 16.46 -4.52
C SER A 3 -30.37 16.36 -3.52
N ALA A 4 -30.51 15.46 -2.55
CA ALA A 4 -29.41 15.00 -1.73
C ALA A 4 -28.74 13.83 -2.44
N ASP A 5 -27.54 14.03 -3.02
CA ASP A 5 -26.68 12.91 -3.39
C ASP A 5 -25.18 13.27 -3.44
N LYS A 6 -24.51 12.83 -2.35
CA LYS A 6 -23.18 12.21 -2.23
C LYS A 6 -21.92 12.96 -2.69
N PRO A 7 -21.00 13.30 -1.76
CA PRO A 7 -19.59 13.50 -2.11
C PRO A 7 -18.92 12.13 -2.26
N ILE A 8 -19.02 11.49 -3.44
CA ILE A 8 -18.09 10.41 -3.81
C ILE A 8 -16.79 11.07 -4.26
N ASN A 9 -16.09 11.70 -3.32
CA ASN A 9 -14.73 12.18 -3.55
C ASN A 9 -13.76 11.04 -3.17
N THR A 10 -13.64 10.05 -4.07
CA THR A 10 -12.75 8.88 -3.94
C THR A 10 -11.26 9.20 -4.16
N ASP A 11 -10.84 10.43 -3.83
CA ASP A 11 -9.43 10.84 -3.89
C ASP A 11 -8.77 10.99 -2.52
N VAL A 12 -9.53 10.82 -1.43
CA VAL A 12 -8.97 10.81 -0.08
C VAL A 12 -8.99 9.38 0.44
N PRO A 13 -7.82 8.77 0.73
CA PRO A 13 -7.81 7.50 1.43
C PRO A 13 -8.43 7.70 2.84
N GLU A 14 -9.39 6.85 3.21
CA GLU A 14 -10.12 7.00 4.47
C GLU A 14 -9.20 6.61 5.65
N LYS A 15 -8.90 7.58 6.51
CA LYS A 15 -8.02 7.42 7.69
C LYS A 15 -8.52 6.32 8.63
N ASP A 16 -9.83 6.24 8.82
CA ASP A 16 -10.45 5.30 9.73
C ASP A 16 -10.34 3.86 9.20
N VAL A 17 -10.53 3.68 7.89
CA VAL A 17 -10.35 2.39 7.21
C VAL A 17 -8.90 1.95 7.27
N PHE A 18 -7.95 2.88 7.10
CA PHE A 18 -6.53 2.57 7.26
C PHE A 18 -6.21 2.12 8.69
N THR A 19 -6.64 2.89 9.68
CA THR A 19 -6.42 2.62 11.11
C THR A 19 -7.02 1.28 11.52
N LEU A 20 -8.26 1.00 11.11
CA LEU A 20 -8.95 -0.26 11.38
C LEU A 20 -8.15 -1.46 10.84
N HIS A 21 -7.77 -1.43 9.57
CA HIS A 21 -6.99 -2.52 8.97
C HIS A 21 -5.61 -2.67 9.60
N PHE A 22 -4.99 -1.56 9.98
CA PHE A 22 -3.67 -1.58 10.59
C PHE A 22 -3.71 -2.19 12.00
N LEU A 23 -4.67 -1.78 12.84
CA LEU A 23 -4.89 -2.37 14.16
C LEU A 23 -5.25 -3.86 14.08
N GLN A 24 -6.11 -4.26 13.13
CA GLN A 24 -6.40 -5.66 12.86
C GLN A 24 -5.14 -6.45 12.51
N SER A 25 -4.26 -5.88 11.68
CA SER A 25 -3.00 -6.50 11.27
C SER A 25 -2.03 -6.63 12.45
N LEU A 26 -1.92 -5.62 13.31
CA LEU A 26 -1.11 -5.67 14.53
C LEU A 26 -1.64 -6.69 15.55
N SER A 27 -2.95 -6.79 15.73
CA SER A 27 -3.58 -7.80 16.58
C SER A 27 -3.27 -9.23 16.08
N ASN A 28 -3.34 -9.44 14.76
CA ASN A 28 -2.96 -10.71 14.15
C ASN A 28 -1.47 -11.05 14.34
N LEU A 29 -0.59 -10.06 14.19
CA LEU A 29 0.85 -10.20 14.47
C LEU A 29 1.10 -10.62 15.92
N ARG A 30 0.37 -10.01 16.87
CA ARG A 30 0.47 -10.35 18.29
C ARG A 30 0.07 -11.80 18.54
N ARG A 31 -1.05 -12.25 17.96
CA ARG A 31 -1.55 -13.64 18.10
C ARG A 31 -0.61 -14.70 17.51
N GLN A 32 0.19 -14.34 16.52
CA GLN A 32 1.13 -15.28 15.88
C GLN A 32 2.46 -15.45 16.66
N ASN A 33 2.54 -14.96 17.91
CA ASN A 33 3.73 -14.99 18.77
C ASN A 33 5.01 -14.48 18.10
N THR A 34 4.87 -13.61 17.08
CA THR A 34 6.02 -13.12 16.30
C THR A 34 6.96 -12.19 17.05
N PHE A 35 6.62 -11.84 18.30
CA PHE A 35 7.32 -10.89 19.15
C PHE A 35 8.09 -11.51 20.32
N ASN A 36 7.95 -12.83 20.57
CA ASN A 36 8.47 -13.47 21.79
C ASN A 36 9.89 -14.04 21.64
N SER A 37 10.56 -13.80 20.51
CA SER A 37 11.95 -14.23 20.29
C SER A 37 12.83 -12.97 20.14
N PRO A 38 13.77 -12.71 21.07
CA PRO A 38 14.56 -11.47 21.11
C PRO A 38 15.50 -11.31 19.91
N GLU A 39 15.84 -12.40 19.23
CA GLU A 39 16.81 -12.43 18.12
C GLU A 39 16.25 -11.90 16.78
N LYS A 40 15.00 -11.41 16.75
CA LYS A 40 14.25 -11.11 15.51
C LYS A 40 13.67 -9.69 15.43
N THR A 41 14.29 -8.71 16.09
CA THR A 41 13.86 -7.30 16.05
C THR A 41 13.72 -6.75 14.61
N ASN A 42 14.65 -7.10 13.72
CA ASN A 42 14.57 -6.72 12.31
C ASN A 42 13.35 -7.35 11.59
N ASP A 43 13.03 -8.61 11.88
CA ASP A 43 11.85 -9.26 11.31
C ASP A 43 10.56 -8.66 11.85
N ARG A 44 10.56 -8.27 13.12
CA ARG A 44 9.46 -7.54 13.75
C ARG A 44 9.17 -6.25 12.99
N VAL A 45 10.18 -5.43 12.75
CA VAL A 45 10.08 -4.16 12.02
C VAL A 45 9.59 -4.40 10.59
N LYS A 46 10.16 -5.38 9.87
CA LYS A 46 9.72 -5.75 8.51
C LYS A 46 8.24 -6.14 8.48
N LYS A 47 7.77 -6.91 9.47
CA LYS A 47 6.36 -7.32 9.57
C LYS A 47 5.42 -6.15 9.85
N ILE A 48 5.80 -5.24 10.74
CA ILE A 48 5.03 -4.01 11.02
C ILE A 48 4.96 -3.13 9.78
N LYS A 49 6.10 -2.87 9.12
CA LYS A 49 6.17 -2.12 7.86
C LYS A 49 5.27 -2.73 6.79
N LYS A 50 5.28 -4.06 6.66
CA LYS A 50 4.41 -4.78 5.74
C LYS A 50 2.93 -4.65 6.10
N ALA A 51 2.58 -4.78 7.37
CA ALA A 51 1.21 -4.58 7.84
C ALA A 51 0.70 -3.16 7.54
N ALA A 52 1.56 -2.15 7.73
CA ALA A 52 1.26 -0.77 7.39
C ALA A 52 1.01 -0.61 5.87
N TYR A 53 1.87 -1.14 5.01
CA TYR A 53 1.65 -1.06 3.56
C TYR A 53 0.40 -1.78 3.07
N VAL A 54 0.10 -2.97 3.61
CA VAL A 54 -1.10 -3.72 3.23
C VAL A 54 -2.38 -3.01 3.67
N SER A 55 -2.37 -2.46 4.89
CA SER A 55 -3.53 -1.73 5.42
C SER A 55 -3.75 -0.44 4.63
N MET A 56 -2.67 0.26 4.26
CA MET A 56 -2.72 1.48 3.46
C MET A 56 -3.23 1.19 2.06
N ALA A 57 -2.76 0.11 1.44
CA ALA A 57 -3.23 -0.34 0.14
C ALA A 57 -4.74 -0.64 0.14
N ARG A 58 -5.26 -1.29 1.20
CA ARG A 58 -6.71 -1.55 1.34
C ARG A 58 -7.52 -0.26 1.43
N ALA A 59 -7.08 0.69 2.26
CA ALA A 59 -7.75 1.98 2.44
C ALA A 59 -7.69 2.87 1.18
N ALA A 60 -6.64 2.73 0.37
CA ALA A 60 -6.46 3.45 -0.89
C ALA A 60 -7.34 2.96 -2.06
N GLY A 61 -8.40 2.19 -1.78
CA GLY A 61 -9.27 1.62 -2.82
C GLY A 61 -8.81 0.25 -3.34
N GLY A 62 -7.87 -0.42 -2.64
CA GLY A 62 -7.53 -1.83 -2.89
C GLY A 62 -7.21 -2.18 -4.34
N THR A 63 -8.14 -2.86 -5.02
CA THR A 63 -7.94 -3.28 -6.43
C THR A 63 -8.14 -2.17 -7.46
N ASN A 64 -8.54 -0.97 -7.06
CA ASN A 64 -8.84 0.12 -7.98
C ASN A 64 -7.61 0.95 -8.35
N ARG A 65 -6.57 0.97 -7.50
CA ARG A 65 -5.31 1.67 -7.76
C ARG A 65 -4.21 0.69 -8.14
N LEU A 66 -3.41 1.03 -9.14
CA LEU A 66 -2.36 0.14 -9.65
C LEU A 66 -1.26 -0.06 -8.61
N TRP A 67 -0.86 0.98 -7.88
CA TRP A 67 0.15 0.87 -6.85
C TRP A 67 -0.33 0.05 -5.65
N SER A 68 -1.60 0.21 -5.26
CA SER A 68 -2.20 -0.57 -4.17
C SER A 68 -2.22 -2.07 -4.51
N ARG A 69 -2.66 -2.42 -5.72
CA ARG A 69 -2.60 -3.81 -6.23
C ARG A 69 -1.19 -4.37 -6.21
N ALA A 70 -0.19 -3.56 -6.57
CA ALA A 70 1.20 -3.99 -6.56
C ALA A 70 1.68 -4.35 -5.16
N LEU A 71 1.37 -3.52 -4.15
CA LEU A 71 1.67 -3.82 -2.74
C LEU A 71 0.96 -5.07 -2.24
N LEU A 72 -0.34 -5.23 -2.55
CA LEU A 72 -1.10 -6.42 -2.16
C LEU A 72 -0.55 -7.70 -2.80
N ARG A 73 -0.16 -7.66 -4.08
CA ARG A 73 0.48 -8.79 -4.76
C ARG A 73 1.85 -9.12 -4.17
N ARG A 74 2.68 -8.12 -3.87
CA ARG A 74 3.97 -8.30 -3.20
C ARG A 74 3.77 -8.98 -1.85
N ALA A 75 2.78 -8.51 -1.08
CA ALA A 75 2.48 -9.07 0.22
C ALA A 75 2.02 -10.53 0.16
N ALA A 76 1.21 -10.88 -0.85
CA ALA A 76 0.72 -12.24 -1.09
C ALA A 76 1.82 -13.21 -1.57
N LYS A 77 2.78 -12.75 -2.39
CA LYS A 77 3.88 -13.58 -2.92
C LYS A 77 4.85 -14.01 -1.82
N GLU A 78 5.10 -13.13 -0.86
CA GLU A 78 6.07 -13.35 0.23
C GLU A 78 5.59 -14.35 1.32
N ASN A 79 4.51 -15.13 1.09
CA ASN A 79 3.96 -16.15 2.02
C ASN A 79 3.87 -15.69 3.49
N SER A 80 3.66 -14.40 3.76
CA SER A 80 3.68 -13.92 5.13
C SER A 80 2.38 -14.28 5.84
N LYS A 81 2.46 -15.11 6.88
CA LYS A 81 1.37 -15.42 7.82
C LYS A 81 0.73 -14.16 8.44
N VAL A 82 1.42 -13.02 8.34
CA VAL A 82 1.00 -11.67 8.78
C VAL A 82 -0.34 -11.23 8.17
N VAL A 83 -0.65 -11.68 6.96
CA VAL A 83 -1.90 -11.32 6.29
C VAL A 83 -2.53 -12.58 5.74
N ARG A 84 -3.53 -13.12 6.46
CA ARG A 84 -4.45 -14.14 5.90
C ARG A 84 -5.21 -13.48 4.75
N PHE A 85 -4.71 -13.66 3.53
CA PHE A 85 -5.50 -13.40 2.35
C PHE A 85 -6.35 -14.65 2.08
N PRO A 86 -7.70 -14.56 1.98
CA PRO A 86 -8.45 -15.64 1.37
C PRO A 86 -7.92 -15.79 -0.06
N ARG A 87 -7.22 -16.90 -0.32
CA ARG A 87 -6.70 -17.24 -1.65
C ARG A 87 -7.88 -17.52 -2.57
N ARG A 88 -8.47 -16.49 -3.19
CA ARG A 88 -9.20 -16.71 -4.44
C ARG A 88 -8.16 -17.09 -5.48
N LYS A 89 -8.05 -18.38 -5.78
CA LYS A 89 -7.27 -18.90 -6.91
C LYS A 89 -7.89 -18.36 -8.21
N LYS A 90 -7.58 -17.12 -8.59
CA LYS A 90 -7.61 -16.71 -10.00
C LYS A 90 -6.17 -16.72 -10.47
N ARG A 91 -5.83 -17.73 -11.26
CA ARG A 91 -4.62 -17.71 -12.09
C ARG A 91 -4.81 -16.55 -13.06
N VAL A 92 -4.16 -15.42 -12.79
CA VAL A 92 -4.00 -14.38 -13.80
C VAL A 92 -2.55 -14.49 -14.23
N THR A 93 -2.35 -15.03 -15.42
CA THR A 93 -1.10 -14.91 -16.16
C THR A 93 -0.81 -13.42 -16.33
N CYS A 94 0.08 -12.86 -15.51
CA CYS A 94 0.65 -11.56 -15.78
C CYS A 94 1.64 -11.72 -16.93
N LEU A 95 1.15 -11.55 -18.16
CA LEU A 95 2.02 -11.25 -19.29
C LEU A 95 2.85 -10.02 -18.91
N ARG A 96 4.16 -10.22 -18.73
CA ARG A 96 5.14 -9.13 -18.73
C ARG A 96 5.09 -8.52 -20.13
N ARG A 97 4.25 -7.51 -20.35
CA ARG A 97 4.39 -6.66 -21.54
C ARG A 97 5.66 -5.84 -21.35
N ARG A 98 6.77 -6.31 -21.94
CA ARG A 98 7.84 -5.40 -22.37
C ARG A 98 7.24 -4.55 -23.48
N ARG A 99 6.83 -3.32 -23.15
CA ARG A 99 6.65 -2.28 -24.17
C ARG A 99 7.96 -1.53 -24.27
N SER A 100 8.69 -1.82 -25.34
CA SER A 100 9.73 -0.93 -25.87
C SER A 100 8.99 0.24 -26.48
N ASN A 101 9.24 1.46 -26.01
CA ASN A 101 8.82 2.64 -26.74
C ASN A 101 9.91 3.70 -26.62
N ARG A 102 10.70 3.84 -27.69
CA ARG A 102 11.61 4.97 -27.92
C ARG A 102 10.85 6.29 -27.71
N ARG A 103 11.26 7.12 -26.76
CA ARG A 103 10.98 8.57 -26.67
C ARG A 103 12.16 9.27 -25.98
N ASP A 104 12.11 10.60 -25.98
CA ASP A 104 13.25 11.50 -25.87
C ASP A 104 14.03 11.47 -24.54
N PRO A 105 15.36 11.73 -24.57
CA PRO A 105 16.30 11.23 -23.55
C PRO A 105 16.27 11.93 -22.18
N VAL A 106 15.69 13.14 -22.09
CA VAL A 106 15.86 14.00 -20.90
C VAL A 106 14.66 13.91 -19.95
N GLU A 107 13.43 13.90 -20.46
CA GLU A 107 12.22 13.70 -19.63
C GLU A 107 12.02 12.24 -19.20
N GLU A 108 12.67 11.31 -19.90
CA GLU A 108 12.54 9.87 -19.64
C GLU A 108 13.25 9.45 -18.34
N GLU A 109 14.36 10.09 -17.95
CA GLU A 109 15.13 9.66 -16.78
C GLU A 109 14.38 9.89 -15.46
N GLU A 110 13.77 11.07 -15.28
CA GLU A 110 13.01 11.38 -14.07
C GLU A 110 11.73 10.55 -13.98
N ALA A 111 11.05 10.35 -15.11
CA ALA A 111 9.90 9.46 -15.19
C ALA A 111 10.30 8.02 -14.85
N GLU A 112 11.45 7.54 -15.33
CA GLU A 112 11.98 6.21 -15.02
C GLU A 112 12.37 6.03 -13.55
N ARG A 113 12.97 7.06 -12.94
CA ARG A 113 13.19 7.08 -11.49
C ARG A 113 11.87 6.96 -10.73
N LEU A 114 10.85 7.71 -11.14
CA LEU A 114 9.54 7.66 -10.49
C LEU A 114 8.84 6.30 -10.65
N ARG A 115 8.99 5.65 -11.81
CA ARG A 115 8.47 4.29 -12.07
C ARG A 115 9.05 3.23 -11.13
N ASN A 116 10.29 3.43 -10.68
CA ASN A 116 10.98 2.56 -9.74
C ASN A 116 10.56 2.82 -8.28
N LEU A 117 10.14 4.06 -7.96
CA LEU A 117 9.68 4.44 -6.62
C LEU A 117 8.21 4.04 -6.37
N VAL A 118 7.34 4.24 -7.37
CA VAL A 118 5.92 3.92 -7.25
C VAL A 118 5.72 2.41 -7.38
N PRO A 119 5.07 1.74 -6.40
CA PRO A 119 4.80 0.31 -6.51
C PRO A 119 4.08 -0.02 -7.83
N GLY A 120 4.66 -0.88 -8.66
CA GLY A 120 4.06 -1.23 -9.96
C GLY A 120 4.17 -0.17 -11.05
N GLY A 121 5.00 0.87 -10.87
CA GLY A 121 5.19 1.98 -11.81
C GLY A 121 5.89 1.60 -13.12
N GLY A 122 6.72 0.55 -13.13
CA GLY A 122 7.59 0.15 -14.25
C GLY A 122 6.95 -0.10 -15.63
N GLY A 123 5.62 -0.06 -15.75
CA GLY A 123 4.92 -0.15 -17.05
C GLY A 123 3.75 0.82 -17.20
N MET A 124 3.66 1.84 -16.36
CA MET A 124 2.58 2.83 -16.43
C MET A 124 2.77 3.80 -17.61
N GLU A 125 1.75 4.54 -18.00
CA GLU A 125 1.97 5.72 -18.86
C GLU A 125 2.35 6.91 -17.97
N THR A 126 3.10 7.90 -18.47
CA THR A 126 3.57 9.03 -17.65
C THR A 126 2.41 9.76 -16.97
N SER A 127 1.32 10.06 -17.68
CA SER A 127 0.11 10.66 -17.09
C SER A 127 -0.45 9.80 -15.96
N LYS A 128 -0.59 8.48 -16.19
CA LYS A 128 -1.10 7.55 -15.17
C LYS A 128 -0.17 7.42 -13.97
N LEU A 129 1.14 7.46 -14.21
CA LEU A 129 2.17 7.42 -13.18
C LEU A 129 2.04 8.64 -12.27
N MET A 130 1.81 9.84 -12.81
CA MET A 130 1.62 11.05 -12.02
C MET A 130 0.37 10.97 -11.13
N GLU A 131 -0.77 10.52 -11.67
CA GLU A 131 -2.00 10.30 -10.88
C GLU A 131 -1.77 9.32 -9.71
N GLU A 132 -1.17 8.16 -10.01
CA GLU A 132 -0.90 7.13 -9.01
C GLU A 132 0.13 7.61 -7.99
N THR A 133 1.12 8.41 -8.40
CA THR A 133 2.12 9.03 -7.54
C THR A 133 1.50 10.02 -6.56
N ALA A 134 0.70 10.97 -7.05
CA ALA A 134 0.04 11.97 -6.20
C ALA A 134 -0.83 11.29 -5.13
N HIS A 135 -1.59 10.28 -5.54
CA HIS A 135 -2.39 9.49 -4.62
C HIS A 135 -1.53 8.69 -3.64
N TYR A 136 -0.41 8.12 -4.10
CA TYR A 136 0.51 7.35 -3.25
C TYR A 136 1.18 8.24 -2.19
N ILE A 137 1.65 9.43 -2.55
CA ILE A 137 2.20 10.43 -1.62
C ILE A 137 1.17 10.77 -0.53
N LYS A 138 -0.08 11.05 -0.93
CA LYS A 138 -1.16 11.32 0.02
C LYS A 138 -1.38 10.17 1.01
N CYS A 139 -1.34 8.93 0.51
CA CYS A 139 -1.46 7.74 1.33
C CYS A 139 -0.27 7.55 2.29
N LEU A 140 0.96 7.82 1.83
CA LEU A 140 2.17 7.77 2.66
C LEU A 140 2.10 8.78 3.81
N SER A 141 1.73 10.02 3.50
CA SER A 141 1.54 11.07 4.52
C SER A 141 0.48 10.67 5.54
N MET A 142 -0.61 10.04 5.10
CA MET A 142 -1.62 9.50 6.01
C MET A 142 -1.09 8.34 6.86
N GLN A 143 -0.31 7.44 6.26
CA GLN A 143 0.30 6.31 6.96
C GLN A 143 1.17 6.79 8.12
N VAL A 144 2.04 7.77 7.89
CA VAL A 144 2.90 8.36 8.91
C VAL A 144 2.05 8.97 10.03
N LYS A 145 1.02 9.76 9.68
CA LYS A 145 0.14 10.39 10.67
C LYS A 145 -0.55 9.38 11.59
N VAL A 146 -1.16 8.33 11.02
CA VAL A 146 -1.85 7.30 11.83
C VAL A 146 -0.87 6.55 12.72
N MET A 147 0.31 6.21 12.21
CA MET A 147 1.33 5.55 13.03
C MET A 147 1.82 6.45 14.17
N GLN A 148 1.99 7.75 13.92
CA GLN A 148 2.36 8.73 14.94
C GLN A 148 1.28 8.84 16.02
N CYS A 149 0.01 9.00 15.64
CA CYS A 149 -1.10 9.06 16.60
C CYS A 149 -1.19 7.82 17.50
N LEU A 150 -0.88 6.63 16.96
CA LEU A 150 -0.83 5.40 17.75
C LEU A 150 0.33 5.40 18.74
N VAL A 151 1.49 5.94 18.38
CA VAL A 151 2.64 6.06 19.28
C VAL A 151 2.33 7.08 20.39
N ASP A 152 1.81 8.25 20.03
CA ASP A 152 1.48 9.32 20.97
C ASP A 152 0.40 8.87 21.97
N GLY A 153 -0.60 8.11 21.51
CA GLY A 153 -1.64 7.55 22.38
C GLY A 153 -1.18 6.42 23.32
N LEU A 154 0.00 5.83 23.06
CA LEU A 154 0.61 4.79 23.90
C LEU A 154 1.75 5.34 24.76
N ALA A 155 2.15 6.59 24.56
CA ALA A 155 3.18 7.21 25.39
C ALA A 155 2.66 7.36 26.83
N PRO A 156 3.48 7.04 27.85
CA PRO A 156 3.12 7.29 29.23
C PRO A 156 2.93 8.81 29.42
N LYS A 157 1.82 9.18 30.07
CA LYS A 157 1.56 10.57 30.49
C LYS A 157 2.39 10.93 31.70
#